data_AF-A0A1S2M8R2-F1
#
_entry.id   AF-A0A1S2M8R2-F1
#
_cell.length_a   1.000
_cell.length_b   1.000
_cell.length_c   1.000
_cell.angle_alpha   90.00
_cell.angle_beta   90.00
_cell.angle_gamma   90.00
#
_symmetry.space_group_name_H-M   'P 1'
#
loop_
_entity.id
_entity.type
_entity.pdbx_description
1 polymer ?
#
loop_
_entity_poly.entity_id
_entity_poly.type
_entity_poly.pdbx_seq_one_letter_code
_entity_poly.pdbx_strand_id
1 'polypeptide(L)'
;MNKLIQFYKGIRLELIKRNYKGYLAKRFTLNGTNQNVWIPNKHLEPNGALKEGENIDYVFRKAKRQLEIAGYSQAIVGIKKRSVDA
;
A
#
# COMPACT_ATOMS: atom_id res chain seq x y z
N MET A 1 -10.51 -19.24 3.98
CA MET A 1 -9.22 -18.57 4.27
C MET A 1 -9.44 -17.06 4.28
N ASN A 2 -9.45 -16.39 5.44
CA ASN A 2 -9.72 -14.95 5.49
C ASN A 2 -8.50 -14.15 5.02
N LYS A 3 -8.69 -13.36 3.98
CA LYS A 3 -7.74 -12.38 3.44
C LYS A 3 -8.02 -11.06 4.14
N LEU A 4 -6.99 -10.43 4.72
CA LEU A 4 -7.12 -9.09 5.30
C LEU A 4 -7.15 -8.08 4.14
N ILE A 5 -8.36 -7.68 3.74
CA ILE A 5 -8.61 -6.66 2.74
C ILE A 5 -8.88 -5.36 3.48
N GLN A 6 -8.22 -4.29 3.06
CA GLN A 6 -8.40 -2.95 3.61
C GLN A 6 -8.23 -1.89 2.51
N PHE A 7 -8.66 -0.67 2.80
CA PHE A 7 -8.63 0.42 1.83
C PHE A 7 -7.83 1.59 2.37
N TYR A 8 -6.91 2.12 1.56
CA TYR A 8 -6.19 3.37 1.84
C TYR A 8 -6.50 4.39 0.76
N LYS A 9 -7.27 5.43 1.07
CA LYS A 9 -7.66 6.48 0.09
C LYS A 9 -8.19 5.91 -1.23
N GLY A 10 -9.02 4.87 -1.16
CA GLY A 10 -9.58 4.17 -2.33
C GLY A 10 -8.68 3.10 -2.96
N ILE A 11 -7.44 2.92 -2.48
CA ILE A 11 -6.55 1.83 -2.91
C ILE A 11 -6.89 0.57 -2.12
N ARG A 12 -7.29 -0.49 -2.82
CA ARG A 12 -7.53 -1.81 -2.25
C ARG A 12 -6.21 -2.50 -1.97
N LEU A 13 -5.96 -2.79 -0.70
CA LEU A 13 -4.77 -3.47 -0.20
C LEU A 13 -5.15 -4.84 0.35
N GLU A 14 -4.37 -5.85 0.00
CA GLU A 14 -4.54 -7.20 0.54
C GLU A 14 -3.19 -7.74 1.01
N LEU A 15 -3.11 -8.12 2.29
CA LEU A 15 -1.88 -8.64 2.87
C LEU A 15 -1.54 -10.00 2.28
N ILE A 16 -0.32 -10.14 1.77
CA ILE A 16 0.20 -11.43 1.32
C ILE A 16 0.67 -12.22 2.55
N LYS A 17 0.03 -13.35 2.85
CA LYS A 17 0.43 -14.21 3.97
C LYS A 17 1.78 -14.87 3.68
N ARG A 18 2.80 -14.49 4.46
CA ARG A 18 4.15 -15.06 4.47
C ARG A 18 4.72 -15.01 5.88
N ASN A 19 5.83 -15.71 6.09
CA ASN A 19 6.65 -15.52 7.28
C ASN A 19 7.41 -14.18 7.16
N TYR A 20 7.03 -13.20 7.97
CA TYR A 20 7.68 -11.88 8.04
C TYR A 20 8.58 -11.75 9.28
N LYS A 21 9.00 -12.85 9.92
CA LYS A 21 9.93 -12.81 11.05
C LYS A 21 11.24 -12.10 10.63
N GLY A 22 11.61 -11.04 11.34
CA GLY A 22 12.79 -10.23 11.06
C GLY A 22 12.63 -9.16 9.97
N TYR A 23 11.46 -9.08 9.30
CA TYR A 23 11.20 -8.04 8.29
C TYR A 23 10.67 -6.77 8.94
N LEU A 24 11.13 -5.62 8.44
CA LEU A 24 10.67 -4.29 8.87
C LEU A 24 9.45 -3.77 8.09
N ALA A 25 8.93 -4.56 7.15
CA ALA A 25 7.78 -4.24 6.32
C ALA A 25 7.02 -5.51 5.94
N LYS A 26 5.75 -5.35 5.55
CA LYS A 26 4.92 -6.42 4.98
C LYS A 26 4.51 -6.09 3.56
N ARG A 27 4.26 -7.13 2.75
CA ARG A 27 3.92 -6.99 1.32
C ARG A 27 2.40 -7.05 1.11
N PHE A 28 1.88 -6.09 0.36
CA PHE A 28 0.47 -5.96 0.05
C PHE A 28 0.25 -5.96 -1.47
N THR A 29 -0.72 -6.72 -1.96
CA THR A 29 -1.16 -6.62 -3.36
C THR A 29 -2.07 -5.42 -3.54
N LEU A 30 -2.02 -4.83 -4.74
CA LEU A 30 -2.84 -3.71 -5.16
C LEU A 30 -4.00 -4.22 -6.03
N ASN A 31 -5.23 -3.86 -5.67
CA ASN A 31 -6.45 -4.15 -6.44
C ASN A 31 -6.66 -5.63 -6.83
N GLY A 32 -6.12 -6.58 -6.05
CA GLY A 32 -6.20 -8.01 -6.37
C GLY A 32 -5.31 -8.45 -7.54
N THR A 33 -4.41 -7.59 -8.02
CA THR A 33 -3.41 -7.92 -9.04
C THR A 33 -2.14 -8.49 -8.41
N ASN A 34 -1.17 -8.87 -9.25
CA ASN A 34 0.17 -9.25 -8.80
C ASN A 34 1.06 -8.05 -8.44
N GLN A 35 0.63 -6.82 -8.77
CA GLN A 35 1.32 -5.60 -8.37
C GLN A 35 1.25 -5.46 -6.86
N ASN A 36 2.37 -5.05 -6.27
CA ASN A 36 2.49 -5.04 -4.82
C ASN A 36 3.38 -3.90 -4.32
N VAL A 37 3.16 -3.56 -3.06
CA VAL A 37 3.94 -2.56 -2.31
C VAL A 37 4.38 -3.13 -0.98
N TRP A 38 5.49 -2.60 -0.46
CA TRP A 38 5.94 -2.85 0.89
C TRP A 38 5.52 -1.70 1.78
N ILE A 39 4.78 -2.02 2.85
CA ILE A 39 4.37 -1.05 3.86
C ILE A 39 5.19 -1.32 5.12
N PRO A 40 5.97 -0.34 5.62
CA PRO A 40 6.74 -0.50 6.84
C PRO A 40 5.88 -0.83 8.06
N ASN A 41 6.37 -1.71 8.93
CA ASN A 41 5.64 -2.19 10.10
C ASN A 41 5.26 -1.06 11.07
N LYS A 42 5.97 0.07 11.08
CA LYS A 42 5.62 1.22 11.92
C LYS A 42 4.21 1.76 11.64
N HIS A 43 3.70 1.58 10.43
CA HIS A 43 2.36 1.99 9.99
C HIS A 43 1.31 0.87 10.11
N LEU A 44 1.71 -0.32 10.60
CA LEU A 44 0.89 -1.51 10.63
C LEU A 44 0.69 -2.01 12.06
N GLU A 45 -0.48 -2.58 12.29
CA GLU A 45 -0.77 -3.44 13.42
C GLU A 45 -0.05 -4.79 13.29
N PRO A 46 0.12 -5.55 14.39
CA PRO A 46 0.73 -6.89 14.34
C PRO A 46 0.05 -7.84 13.35
N ASN A 47 -1.26 -7.72 13.17
CA ASN A 47 -2.06 -8.48 12.20
C ASN A 47 -1.89 -7.99 10.73
N GLY A 48 -1.24 -6.85 10.49
CA GLY A 48 -1.04 -6.23 9.19
C GLY A 48 -2.15 -5.28 8.73
N ALA A 49 -3.10 -4.94 9.61
CA ALA A 49 -3.99 -3.80 9.39
C ALA A 49 -3.18 -2.51 9.42
N LEU A 50 -3.57 -1.50 8.66
CA LEU A 50 -3.06 -0.15 8.81
C LEU A 50 -3.53 0.41 10.15
N LYS A 51 -2.64 1.09 10.87
CA LYS A 51 -3.07 1.84 12.05
C LYS A 51 -3.95 3.01 11.60
N GLU A 52 -4.90 3.37 12.45
CA GLU A 52 -5.85 4.45 12.14
C GLU A 52 -5.13 5.80 11.97
N GLY A 53 -5.55 6.58 10.97
CA GLY A 53 -4.99 7.91 10.70
C GLY A 53 -3.57 7.94 10.09
N GLU A 54 -2.95 6.79 9.81
CA GLU A 54 -1.57 6.74 9.30
C GLU A 54 -1.41 7.36 7.90
N ASN A 55 -0.31 8.09 7.72
CA ASN A 55 0.06 8.65 6.42
C ASN A 55 1.15 7.81 5.74
N ILE A 56 0.72 6.99 4.78
CA ILE A 56 1.59 6.17 3.93
C ILE A 56 1.60 6.63 2.47
N ASP A 57 1.18 7.86 2.19
CA ASP A 57 1.16 8.42 0.83
C ASP A 57 2.47 8.22 0.08
N TYR A 58 3.61 8.36 0.78
CA TYR A 58 4.93 8.26 0.18
C TYR A 58 5.20 6.87 -0.42
N VAL A 59 4.59 5.81 0.12
CA VAL A 59 4.66 4.44 -0.44
C VAL A 59 4.05 4.45 -1.83
N PHE A 60 2.87 5.05 -1.97
CA PHE A 60 2.12 5.13 -3.22
C PHE A 60 2.69 6.15 -4.21
N ARG A 61 3.25 7.27 -3.72
CA ARG A 61 3.98 8.22 -4.57
C ARG A 61 5.22 7.58 -5.21
N LYS A 62 5.85 6.61 -4.55
CA LYS A 62 6.97 5.83 -5.10
C LYS A 62 6.49 4.70 -6.01
N ALA A 63 5.34 4.10 -5.72
CA ALA A 63 4.78 2.95 -6.44
C ALA A 63 3.81 3.33 -7.59
N LYS A 64 4.04 4.47 -8.27
CA LYS A 64 3.13 4.97 -9.34
C LYS A 64 2.88 3.94 -10.42
N ARG A 65 3.95 3.30 -10.94
CA ARG A 65 3.81 2.33 -12.03
C ARG A 65 3.02 1.09 -11.60
N GLN A 66 3.22 0.63 -10.37
CA GLN A 66 2.49 -0.51 -9.80
C GLN A 66 1.00 -0.16 -9.63
N LEU A 67 0.70 1.07 -9.22
CA LEU A 67 -0.67 1.58 -9.12
C LEU A 67 -1.35 1.63 -10.48
N GLU A 68 -0.68 2.18 -11.51
CA GLU A 68 -1.20 2.24 -12.87
C GLU A 68 -1.52 0.83 -13.42
N ILE A 69 -0.58 -0.11 -13.31
CA ILE A 69 -0.78 -1.50 -13.77
C ILE A 69 -1.91 -2.18 -12.96
N ALA A 70 -2.08 -1.81 -11.69
CA ALA A 70 -3.18 -2.30 -10.86
C ALA A 70 -4.54 -1.64 -11.15
N GLY A 71 -4.62 -0.71 -12.10
CA GLY A 71 -5.85 -0.03 -12.51
C GLY A 71 -6.08 1.35 -11.87
N TYR A 72 -5.12 1.88 -11.12
CA TYR A 72 -5.17 3.24 -10.55
C TYR A 72 -4.42 4.24 -11.44
N SER A 73 -4.96 4.50 -12.64
CA SER A 73 -4.37 5.42 -13.62
C SER A 73 -4.71 6.89 -13.37
N GLN A 74 -5.74 7.16 -12.55
CA GLN A 74 -6.19 8.51 -12.23
C GLN A 74 -5.50 9.07 -10.97
N ALA A 75 -5.62 10.37 -10.77
CA ALA A 75 -5.17 11.01 -9.54
C ALA A 75 -5.93 10.45 -8.33
N ILE A 76 -5.20 9.96 -7.34
CA ILE A 76 -5.78 9.45 -6.09
C ILE A 76 -5.96 10.64 -5.15
N VAL A 77 -7.20 10.91 -4.76
CA VAL A 77 -7.55 12.03 -3.89
C VAL A 77 -6.76 11.93 -2.58
N GLY A 78 -6.12 13.04 -2.21
CA GLY A 78 -5.30 13.11 -1.00
C GLY A 78 -3.89 12.55 -1.13
N ILE A 79 -3.47 12.00 -2.28
CA ILE A 79 -2.06 11.64 -2.55
C ILE A 79 -1.50 12.63 -3.57
N LYS A 80 -0.83 13.68 -3.07
CA LYS A 80 -0.21 14.70 -3.93
C LYS A 80 0.88 14.05 -4.80
N LYS A 81 0.90 14.39 -6.10
CA LYS A 81 2.06 14.09 -6.97
C LYS A 81 3.29 14.76 -6.36
N ARG A 82 4.43 14.07 -6.40
CA ARG A 82 5.71 14.71 -6.05
C ARG A 82 5.87 15.90 -7.00
N SER A 83 6.00 17.12 -6.47
CA SER A 83 6.47 18.26 -7.26
C SER A 83 7.86 17.87 -7.76
N VAL A 84 8.06 17.97 -9.07
CA VAL A 84 9.41 17.94 -9.63
C VAL A 84 9.85 19.38 -9.46
N ASP A 85 10.79 19.65 -8.55
CA ASP A 85 11.44 20.95 -8.52
C ASP A 85 12.16 21.08 -9.87
N ALA A 86 11.78 22.12 -10.62
CA ALA A 86 12.29 22.44 -11.95
C ALA A 86 13.69 23.07 -11.86
#